data_AF-A0AAF3F9Q6-F1
#
_entry.id   AF-A0AAF3F9Q6-F1
#
_cell.length_a   1.000
_cell.length_b   1.000
_cell.length_c   1.000
_cell.angle_alpha   90.00
_cell.angle_beta   90.00
_cell.angle_gamma   90.00
#
_symmetry.space_group_name_H-M   'P 1'
#
loop_
_entity.id
_entity.type
_entity.pdbx_description
1 polymer ?
#
loop_
_entity_poly.entity_id
_entity_poly.type
_entity_poly.pdbx_seq_one_letter_code
_entity_poly.pdbx_strand_id
1 'polypeptide(L)'
;MRPNVAPALLFFAVLSIFCYLLYSNAREGCLDAWSDKVFLQDYVLTKKHYVETAKERTNLLRDVLLQKRTKTWRFADIYNGLVPEVFCTSLLRVGKVSDGGKWICRPWSMPNDCAVYSLGVNQDTSFERDLQSLTQSRCRLYAYDKNQPKSAKVLEGLDKMNVHFKKGLIGIVNDPENGKLSIQEEMKLYKDKRVEILKIDIEGAELKVLPELINAARICQILVEIHADPHLVLDLMKKLAKGGYRLFSYEINEQYNVLPFENYLENL
;
A
#
# COMPACT_ATOMS: atom_id res chain seq x y z
N MET A 1 -61.03 17.65 -11.49
CA MET A 1 -60.41 17.42 -12.81
C MET A 1 -59.15 18.25 -12.92
N ARG A 2 -57.96 17.59 -12.96
CA ARG A 2 -56.62 18.08 -13.36
C ARG A 2 -56.10 19.38 -12.64
N PRO A 3 -54.81 19.74 -12.74
CA PRO A 3 -53.71 19.19 -11.94
C PRO A 3 -52.78 20.30 -11.39
N ASN A 4 -51.60 19.89 -10.93
CA ASN A 4 -50.30 20.53 -11.24
C ASN A 4 -49.66 21.61 -10.33
N VAL A 5 -48.55 21.16 -9.75
CA VAL A 5 -47.21 21.78 -9.61
C VAL A 5 -46.93 22.72 -8.41
N ALA A 6 -45.83 22.37 -7.74
CA ALA A 6 -45.19 22.94 -6.55
C ALA A 6 -44.57 24.35 -6.77
N PRO A 7 -43.99 24.95 -5.71
CA PRO A 7 -42.52 24.89 -5.59
C PRO A 7 -42.04 24.61 -4.15
N ALA A 8 -41.12 23.67 -3.98
CA ALA A 8 -39.69 23.92 -3.73
C ALA A 8 -39.41 24.55 -2.35
N LEU A 9 -38.93 23.71 -1.43
CA LEU A 9 -38.03 24.13 -0.37
C LEU A 9 -36.77 23.28 -0.46
N LEU A 10 -35.78 23.87 -1.12
CA LEU A 10 -34.38 23.52 -1.02
C LEU A 10 -33.99 23.60 0.46
N PHE A 11 -33.50 22.50 1.02
CA PHE A 11 -32.55 22.57 2.13
C PHE A 11 -31.40 21.61 1.83
N PHE A 12 -30.32 22.21 1.33
CA PHE A 12 -28.99 21.62 1.34
C PHE A 12 -28.59 21.38 2.79
N ALA A 13 -28.49 20.12 3.17
CA ALA A 13 -27.56 19.65 4.18
C ALA A 13 -27.58 18.12 4.16
N VAL A 14 -26.47 17.54 4.61
CA VAL A 14 -26.38 16.15 5.08
C VAL A 14 -25.95 15.11 4.03
N LEU A 15 -24.71 15.25 3.55
CA LEU A 15 -23.95 14.14 2.97
C LEU A 15 -23.27 13.24 4.03
N SER A 16 -23.40 13.55 5.32
CA SER A 16 -22.78 12.78 6.42
C SER A 16 -23.69 11.71 7.04
N ILE A 17 -25.02 11.90 7.01
CA ILE A 17 -25.99 10.95 7.60
C ILE A 17 -26.37 9.84 6.60
N PHE A 18 -26.27 10.07 5.28
CA PHE A 18 -26.61 9.04 4.29
C PHE A 18 -25.66 7.82 4.35
N CYS A 19 -24.37 8.01 4.65
CA CYS A 19 -23.46 6.88 4.85
C CYS A 19 -23.78 6.09 6.13
N TYR A 20 -24.15 6.78 7.22
CA TYR A 20 -24.50 6.12 8.49
C TYR A 20 -25.85 5.38 8.38
N LEU A 21 -26.81 5.94 7.63
CA LEU A 21 -28.11 5.31 7.37
C LEU A 21 -28.03 4.10 6.44
N LEU A 22 -27.13 4.09 5.45
CA LEU A 22 -26.93 2.92 4.58
C LEU A 22 -26.34 1.72 5.33
N TYR A 23 -25.49 1.94 6.33
CA TYR A 23 -24.95 0.85 7.16
C TYR A 23 -25.96 0.33 8.19
N SER A 24 -26.77 1.21 8.78
CA SER A 24 -27.80 0.82 9.77
C SER A 24 -29.03 0.12 9.18
N ASN A 25 -29.25 0.19 7.86
CA ASN A 25 -30.38 -0.42 7.15
C ASN A 25 -29.96 -1.51 6.16
N ALA A 26 -28.76 -2.09 6.29
CA ALA A 26 -28.52 -3.40 5.71
C ALA A 26 -29.48 -4.38 6.40
N ARG A 27 -30.66 -4.59 5.81
CA ARG A 27 -31.67 -5.57 6.26
C ARG A 27 -30.93 -6.83 6.65
N GLU A 28 -31.25 -7.39 7.82
CA GLU A 28 -30.59 -8.56 8.40
C GLU A 28 -30.40 -9.71 7.37
N GLY A 29 -31.26 -9.83 6.34
CA GLY A 29 -31.10 -10.79 5.24
C GLY A 29 -30.07 -10.50 4.13
N CYS A 30 -29.41 -9.34 4.06
CA CYS A 30 -28.34 -9.06 3.07
C CYS A 30 -26.95 -9.51 3.54
N LEU A 31 -26.74 -9.67 4.85
CA LEU A 31 -25.48 -10.10 5.47
C LEU A 31 -25.46 -11.61 5.78
N ASP A 32 -26.64 -12.23 5.98
CA ASP A 32 -26.78 -13.68 6.20
C ASP A 32 -26.35 -14.56 5.01
N ALA A 33 -26.17 -13.96 3.82
CA ALA A 33 -25.70 -14.67 2.61
C ALA A 33 -24.17 -14.81 2.52
N TRP A 34 -23.40 -14.14 3.38
CA TRP A 34 -21.93 -14.12 3.33
C TRP A 34 -21.34 -15.29 4.13
N SER A 35 -21.67 -16.52 3.72
CA SER A 35 -21.00 -17.70 4.27
C SER A 35 -19.62 -17.90 3.63
N ASP A 36 -18.67 -18.51 4.36
CA ASP A 36 -17.32 -18.83 3.85
C ASP A 36 -17.31 -19.65 2.54
N LYS A 37 -18.41 -20.35 2.22
CA LYS A 37 -18.57 -21.10 0.97
C LYS A 37 -18.89 -20.21 -0.23
N VAL A 38 -19.62 -19.10 -0.04
CA VAL A 38 -19.93 -18.10 -1.09
C VAL A 38 -18.64 -17.36 -1.50
N PHE A 39 -17.75 -17.17 -0.54
CA PHE A 39 -16.48 -16.46 -0.72
C PHE A 39 -15.58 -17.04 -1.84
N LEU A 40 -15.39 -18.38 -1.88
CA LEU A 40 -14.57 -19.02 -2.90
C LEU A 40 -15.19 -18.91 -4.30
N GLN A 41 -16.52 -18.97 -4.39
CA GLN A 41 -17.24 -18.86 -5.65
C GLN A 41 -17.09 -17.45 -6.23
N ASP A 42 -17.25 -16.42 -5.41
CA ASP A 42 -17.07 -15.03 -5.83
C ASP A 42 -15.65 -14.77 -6.31
N TYR A 43 -14.63 -15.28 -5.61
CA TYR A 43 -13.24 -15.17 -6.07
C TYR A 43 -13.02 -15.78 -7.46
N VAL A 44 -13.59 -16.96 -7.74
CA VAL A 44 -13.51 -17.60 -9.05
C VAL A 44 -14.18 -16.75 -10.13
N LEU A 45 -15.35 -16.18 -9.83
CA LEU A 45 -16.08 -15.29 -10.76
C LEU A 45 -15.32 -13.98 -11.00
N THR A 46 -14.76 -13.36 -9.97
CA THR A 46 -13.91 -12.16 -10.08
C THR A 46 -12.71 -12.45 -10.98
N LYS A 47 -12.01 -13.57 -10.75
CA LYS A 47 -10.87 -13.96 -11.57
C LYS A 47 -11.26 -14.16 -13.03
N LYS A 48 -12.41 -14.80 -13.30
CA LYS A 48 -12.93 -14.98 -14.67
C LYS A 48 -13.16 -13.63 -15.34
N HIS A 49 -13.82 -12.69 -14.65
CA HIS A 49 -14.06 -11.35 -15.19
C HIS A 49 -12.76 -10.58 -15.48
N TYR A 50 -11.73 -10.74 -14.63
CA TYR A 50 -10.43 -10.14 -14.88
C TYR A 50 -9.70 -10.72 -16.08
N VAL A 51 -9.89 -12.01 -16.38
CA VAL A 51 -9.38 -12.63 -17.61
C VAL A 51 -10.10 -12.08 -18.84
N GLU A 52 -11.41 -11.91 -18.79
CA GLU A 52 -12.22 -11.36 -19.90
C GLU A 52 -11.79 -9.93 -20.26
N THR A 53 -11.49 -9.11 -19.25
CA THR A 53 -11.06 -7.71 -19.40
C THR A 53 -9.54 -7.54 -19.54
N ALA A 54 -8.76 -8.63 -19.50
CA ALA A 54 -7.30 -8.57 -19.48
C ALA A 54 -6.70 -7.90 -20.73
N LYS A 55 -7.29 -8.14 -21.91
CA LYS A 55 -6.79 -7.56 -23.18
C LYS A 55 -6.87 -6.04 -23.17
N GLU A 56 -7.99 -5.49 -22.74
CA GLU A 56 -8.21 -4.05 -22.66
C GLU A 56 -7.24 -3.40 -21.67
N ARG A 57 -7.14 -3.96 -20.46
CA ARG A 57 -6.19 -3.51 -19.43
C ARG A 57 -4.75 -3.57 -19.91
N THR A 58 -4.36 -4.66 -20.57
CA THR A 58 -2.99 -4.82 -21.10
C THR A 58 -2.69 -3.79 -22.18
N ASN A 59 -3.66 -3.42 -23.01
CA ASN A 59 -3.48 -2.36 -24.01
C ASN A 59 -3.27 -1.00 -23.34
N LEU A 60 -4.07 -0.68 -22.32
CA LEU A 60 -3.92 0.56 -21.54
C LEU A 60 -2.52 0.65 -20.90
N LEU A 61 -2.07 -0.42 -20.24
CA LEU A 61 -0.74 -0.48 -19.64
C LEU A 61 0.39 -0.48 -20.69
N ARG A 62 0.16 -1.00 -21.89
CA ARG A 62 1.11 -0.90 -23.01
C ARG A 62 1.29 0.54 -23.46
N ASP A 63 0.22 1.34 -23.49
CA ASP A 63 0.29 2.74 -23.87
C ASP A 63 1.05 3.59 -22.84
N VAL A 64 0.99 3.21 -21.56
CA VAL A 64 1.83 3.81 -20.50
C VAL A 64 3.32 3.53 -20.76
N LEU A 65 3.67 2.29 -21.11
CA LEU A 65 5.05 1.89 -21.42
C LEU A 65 5.58 2.59 -22.68
N LEU A 66 4.73 2.76 -23.69
CA LEU A 66 5.03 3.49 -24.92
C LEU A 66 4.95 5.01 -24.74
N GLN A 67 4.62 5.48 -23.54
CA GLN A 67 4.56 6.88 -23.15
C GLN A 67 3.66 7.75 -24.04
N LYS A 68 2.53 7.20 -24.53
CA LYS A 68 1.66 7.84 -25.52
C LYS A 68 0.84 9.04 -25.00
N ARG A 69 0.79 9.26 -23.69
CA ARG A 69 0.01 10.32 -23.03
C ARG A 69 0.86 11.10 -22.04
N THR A 70 0.36 12.26 -21.60
CA THR A 70 0.99 13.07 -20.55
C THR A 70 1.24 12.26 -19.27
N LYS A 71 2.15 12.73 -18.40
CA LYS A 71 2.48 12.05 -17.14
C LYS A 71 1.26 11.79 -16.25
N THR A 72 0.40 12.79 -16.02
CA THR A 72 -0.81 12.64 -15.18
C THR A 72 -1.75 11.57 -15.72
N TRP A 73 -2.06 11.61 -17.02
CA TRP A 73 -2.91 10.60 -17.66
C TRP A 73 -2.30 9.20 -17.61
N ARG A 74 -0.97 9.07 -17.68
CA ARG A 74 -0.30 7.77 -17.54
C ARG A 74 -0.42 7.19 -16.14
N PHE A 75 -0.41 8.01 -15.08
CA PHE A 75 -0.72 7.52 -13.74
C PHE A 75 -2.17 7.04 -13.63
N ALA A 76 -3.13 7.81 -14.16
CA ALA A 76 -4.53 7.38 -14.22
C ALA A 76 -4.69 6.04 -14.98
N ASP A 77 -3.97 5.88 -16.09
CA ASP A 77 -3.99 4.64 -16.89
C ASP A 77 -3.38 3.45 -16.13
N ILE A 78 -2.37 3.65 -15.28
CA ILE A 78 -1.89 2.62 -14.35
C ILE A 78 -3.01 2.25 -13.35
N TYR A 79 -3.55 3.23 -12.63
CA TYR A 79 -4.54 2.97 -11.58
C TYR A 79 -5.82 2.29 -12.11
N ASN A 80 -6.24 2.64 -13.33
CA ASN A 80 -7.40 2.05 -13.99
C ASN A 80 -7.08 0.69 -14.65
N GLY A 81 -5.83 0.48 -15.07
CA GLY A 81 -5.41 -0.76 -15.72
C GLY A 81 -5.05 -1.88 -14.75
N LEU A 82 -4.62 -1.55 -13.54
CA LEU A 82 -4.30 -2.52 -12.49
C LEU A 82 -5.56 -3.07 -11.82
N VAL A 83 -5.45 -4.30 -11.33
CA VAL A 83 -6.44 -4.94 -10.46
C VAL A 83 -5.73 -5.86 -9.47
N PRO A 84 -6.32 -6.11 -8.28
CA PRO A 84 -5.82 -7.14 -7.37
C PRO A 84 -5.78 -8.52 -8.08
N GLU A 85 -4.62 -9.15 -8.08
CA GLU A 85 -4.38 -10.49 -8.64
C GLU A 85 -4.54 -11.59 -7.58
N VAL A 86 -4.43 -11.23 -6.31
CA VAL A 86 -4.65 -12.11 -5.17
C VAL A 86 -5.61 -11.45 -4.19
N PHE A 87 -6.49 -12.26 -3.61
CA PHE A 87 -7.43 -11.79 -2.61
C PHE A 87 -6.86 -11.96 -1.19
N CYS A 88 -7.05 -10.94 -0.35
CA CYS A 88 -6.74 -11.00 1.07
C CYS A 88 -8.01 -10.92 1.92
N THR A 89 -8.28 -11.96 2.73
CA THR A 89 -9.45 -12.03 3.62
C THR A 89 -9.43 -11.07 4.79
N SER A 90 -8.25 -10.59 5.18
CA SER A 90 -8.07 -9.65 6.29
C SER A 90 -7.09 -8.57 5.85
N LEU A 91 -7.57 -7.71 4.96
CA LEU A 91 -6.83 -6.55 4.47
C LEU A 91 -7.01 -5.41 5.48
N LEU A 92 -5.90 -4.89 6.00
CA LEU A 92 -5.92 -3.85 7.04
C LEU A 92 -4.95 -2.72 6.67
N ARG A 93 -5.39 -1.47 6.77
CA ARG A 93 -4.50 -0.30 6.72
C ARG A 93 -3.83 -0.14 8.09
N VAL A 94 -2.50 -0.12 8.11
CA VAL A 94 -1.70 0.01 9.33
C VAL A 94 -0.89 1.29 9.27
N GLY A 95 -0.79 2.01 10.39
CA GLY A 95 -0.18 3.33 10.48
C GLY A 95 -1.18 4.46 10.29
N LYS A 96 -0.70 5.65 9.93
CA LYS A 96 -1.57 6.81 9.68
C LYS A 96 -2.68 6.50 8.66
N VAL A 97 -3.81 7.17 8.86
CA VAL A 97 -4.94 7.14 7.92
C VAL A 97 -4.57 7.86 6.61
N SER A 98 -3.73 8.89 6.71
CA SER A 98 -3.19 9.65 5.58
C SER A 98 -1.95 8.97 4.98
N ASP A 99 -1.12 9.77 4.30
CA ASP A 99 0.24 9.43 3.89
C ASP A 99 1.06 8.76 5.01
N GLY A 100 1.87 7.78 4.62
CA GLY A 100 2.68 6.92 5.49
C GLY A 100 2.03 5.58 5.89
N GLY A 101 0.70 5.49 5.92
CA GLY A 101 -0.02 4.23 6.19
C GLY A 101 0.09 3.25 5.02
N LYS A 102 0.14 1.94 5.30
CA LYS A 102 0.23 0.90 4.25
C LYS A 102 -0.79 -0.23 4.50
N TRP A 103 -1.30 -0.82 3.42
CA TRP A 103 -2.20 -1.98 3.48
C TRP A 103 -1.42 -3.28 3.69
N ILE A 104 -1.78 -4.06 4.70
CA ILE A 104 -1.18 -5.36 5.03
C ILE A 104 -2.22 -6.46 4.96
N CYS A 105 -1.81 -7.64 4.50
CA CYS A 105 -2.64 -8.83 4.53
C CYS A 105 -2.41 -9.67 5.79
N ARG A 106 -3.49 -10.02 6.50
CA ARG A 106 -3.53 -10.96 7.63
C ARG A 106 -2.47 -10.73 8.72
N PRO A 107 -2.37 -9.53 9.32
CA PRO A 107 -1.32 -9.23 10.31
C PRO A 107 -1.36 -10.13 11.56
N TRP A 108 -2.54 -10.59 11.98
CA TRP A 108 -2.66 -11.52 13.11
C TRP A 108 -2.18 -12.95 12.80
N SER A 109 -2.03 -13.33 11.52
CA SER A 109 -1.52 -14.64 11.10
C SER A 109 0.00 -14.67 10.88
N MET A 110 0.71 -13.56 11.09
CA MET A 110 2.18 -13.53 10.99
C MET A 110 2.81 -14.52 11.98
N PRO A 111 3.87 -15.24 11.59
CA PRO A 111 4.51 -16.23 12.46
C PRO A 111 5.17 -15.57 13.67
N ASN A 112 5.49 -16.34 14.70
CA ASN A 112 6.37 -15.86 15.76
C ASN A 112 7.81 -15.71 15.22
N ASP A 113 8.57 -14.77 15.78
CA ASP A 113 9.96 -14.52 15.43
C ASP A 113 10.16 -14.14 13.94
N CYS A 114 9.16 -13.46 13.37
CA CYS A 114 9.18 -12.88 12.02
C CYS A 114 10.18 -11.73 11.91
N ALA A 115 10.74 -11.53 10.72
CA ALA A 115 11.52 -10.35 10.38
C ALA A 115 10.68 -9.33 9.60
N VAL A 116 10.73 -8.06 10.01
CA VAL A 116 10.12 -6.92 9.35
C VAL A 116 11.19 -5.89 9.04
N TYR A 117 11.25 -5.44 7.79
CA TYR A 117 12.14 -4.36 7.36
C TYR A 117 11.30 -3.16 6.93
N SER A 118 11.51 -2.01 7.57
CA SER A 118 10.88 -0.74 7.22
C SER A 118 11.93 0.28 6.81
N LEU A 119 11.93 0.64 5.53
CA LEU A 119 12.89 1.55 4.93
C LEU A 119 12.22 2.90 4.67
N GLY A 120 12.82 3.98 5.17
CA GLY A 120 12.30 5.33 5.06
C GLY A 120 11.23 5.66 6.10
N VAL A 121 11.56 5.47 7.38
CA VAL A 121 10.65 5.78 8.49
C VAL A 121 10.50 7.29 8.72
N ASN A 122 11.51 8.07 8.32
CA ASN A 122 11.59 9.52 8.46
C ASN A 122 11.22 9.99 9.88
N GLN A 123 10.10 10.72 10.03
CA GLN A 123 9.62 11.25 11.32
C GLN A 123 8.30 10.60 11.76
N ASP A 124 7.91 9.49 11.12
CA ASP A 124 6.64 8.83 11.36
C ASP A 124 6.82 7.34 11.62
N THR A 125 6.65 6.95 12.89
CA THR A 125 6.67 5.55 13.32
C THR A 125 5.28 4.93 13.51
N SER A 126 4.23 5.55 12.98
CA SER A 126 2.86 5.07 13.16
C SER A 126 2.68 3.65 12.64
N PHE A 127 3.22 3.35 11.45
CA PHE A 127 3.17 2.02 10.85
C PHE A 127 3.86 0.99 11.76
N GLU A 128 5.09 1.26 12.18
CA GLU A 128 5.89 0.34 12.98
C GLU A 128 5.24 0.07 14.33
N ARG A 129 4.73 1.13 14.99
CA ARG A 129 4.02 1.03 16.26
C ARG A 129 2.75 0.21 16.16
N ASP A 130 1.91 0.51 15.18
CA ASP A 130 0.63 -0.15 15.03
C ASP A 130 0.85 -1.63 14.64
N LEU A 131 1.85 -1.93 13.78
CA LEU A 131 2.23 -3.29 13.43
C LEU A 131 2.74 -4.08 14.65
N GLN A 132 3.62 -3.49 15.47
CA GLN A 132 4.10 -4.15 16.70
C GLN A 132 2.97 -4.38 17.70
N SER A 133 2.00 -3.47 17.80
CA SER A 133 0.80 -3.67 18.62
C SER A 133 -0.07 -4.82 18.12
N LEU A 134 -0.36 -4.87 16.81
CA LEU A 134 -1.19 -5.91 16.19
C LEU A 134 -0.56 -7.31 16.29
N THR A 135 0.77 -7.36 16.21
CA THR A 135 1.55 -8.60 16.25
C THR A 135 2.05 -8.94 17.65
N GLN A 136 1.68 -8.16 18.67
CA GLN A 136 2.12 -8.35 20.06
C GLN A 136 3.65 -8.41 20.20
N SER A 137 4.36 -7.61 19.40
CA SER A 137 5.82 -7.52 19.39
C SER A 137 6.58 -8.82 19.08
N ARG A 138 5.91 -9.80 18.45
CA ARG A 138 6.53 -11.09 18.09
C ARG A 138 7.48 -11.03 16.90
N CYS A 139 7.47 -9.94 16.13
CA CYS A 139 8.43 -9.74 15.04
C CYS A 139 9.63 -8.92 15.51
N ARG A 140 10.82 -9.27 15.01
CA ARG A 140 11.99 -8.39 14.97
C ARG A 140 11.74 -7.34 13.88
N LEU A 141 11.77 -6.06 14.25
CA LEU A 141 11.57 -4.96 13.31
C LEU A 141 12.87 -4.19 13.12
N TYR A 142 13.32 -4.06 11.88
CA TYR A 142 14.49 -3.28 11.50
C TYR A 142 14.03 -2.03 10.76
N ALA A 143 14.27 -0.87 11.36
CA ALA A 143 13.84 0.42 10.85
C ALA A 143 15.05 1.20 10.34
N TYR A 144 14.95 1.77 9.14
CA TYR A 144 16.05 2.49 8.50
C TYR A 144 15.61 3.85 7.98
N ASP A 145 16.48 4.85 8.14
CA ASP A 145 16.29 6.16 7.52
C ASP A 145 17.62 6.90 7.31
N LYS A 146 17.70 7.75 6.29
CA LYS A 146 18.89 8.60 6.05
C LYS A 146 19.08 9.65 7.15
N ASN A 147 17.99 10.06 7.78
CA ASN A 147 17.93 11.02 8.87
C ASN A 147 17.73 10.30 10.21
N GLN A 148 18.22 10.91 11.28
CA GLN A 148 17.84 10.46 12.61
C GLN A 148 16.47 11.03 12.96
N PRO A 149 15.56 10.23 13.54
CA PRO A 149 14.31 10.75 14.07
C PRO A 149 14.61 11.83 15.11
N LYS A 150 14.02 13.01 14.94
CA LYS A 150 14.28 14.16 15.82
C LYS A 150 13.26 14.29 16.95
N SER A 151 12.14 13.58 16.86
CA SER A 151 11.06 13.65 17.82
C SER A 151 11.32 12.73 19.01
N ALA A 152 11.33 13.27 20.23
CA ALA A 152 11.46 12.49 21.47
C ALA A 152 10.36 11.41 21.56
N LYS A 153 9.14 11.70 21.10
CA LYS A 153 8.03 10.73 21.03
C LYS A 153 8.32 9.56 20.08
N VAL A 154 9.06 9.82 19.01
CA VAL A 154 9.46 8.78 18.05
C VAL A 154 10.57 7.92 18.66
N LEU A 155 11.56 8.54 19.29
CA LEU A 155 12.66 7.83 19.97
C LEU A 155 12.14 6.95 21.13
N GLU A 156 11.28 7.49 21.99
CA GLU A 156 10.66 6.75 23.08
C GLU A 156 9.76 5.60 22.57
N GLY A 157 9.07 5.83 21.45
CA GLY A 157 8.29 4.78 20.77
C GLY A 157 9.17 3.63 20.31
N LEU A 158 10.33 3.92 19.71
CA LEU A 158 11.29 2.92 19.25
C LEU A 158 11.89 2.13 20.42
N ASP A 159 12.25 2.79 21.53
CA ASP A 159 12.84 2.14 22.71
C ASP A 159 11.88 1.16 23.41
N LYS A 160 10.57 1.39 23.33
CA LYS A 160 9.55 0.51 23.94
C LYS A 160 9.16 -0.67 23.04
N MET A 161 9.65 -0.72 21.81
CA MET A 161 9.34 -1.77 20.85
C MET A 161 10.56 -2.66 20.60
N ASN A 162 10.32 -3.87 20.10
CA ASN A 162 11.40 -4.73 19.57
C ASN A 162 11.88 -4.21 18.20
N VAL A 163 12.42 -2.99 18.17
CA VAL A 163 12.82 -2.26 16.97
C VAL A 163 14.31 -1.95 17.01
N HIS A 164 15.01 -2.35 15.95
CA HIS A 164 16.39 -1.97 15.68
C HIS A 164 16.40 -0.84 14.67
N PHE A 165 16.57 0.40 15.16
CA PHE A 165 16.73 1.56 14.26
C PHE A 165 18.19 1.72 13.82
N LYS A 166 18.41 1.92 12.52
CA LYS A 166 19.72 2.21 11.95
C LYS A 166 19.66 3.38 10.97
N LYS A 167 20.48 4.40 11.23
CA LYS A 167 20.64 5.53 10.33
C LYS A 167 21.51 5.14 9.13
N GLY A 168 21.04 5.41 7.93
CA GLY A 168 21.84 5.34 6.71
C GLY A 168 21.02 5.52 5.44
N LEU A 169 21.68 6.04 4.41
CA LEU A 169 21.12 6.16 3.07
C LEU A 169 21.07 4.78 2.42
N ILE A 170 19.87 4.30 2.10
CA ILE A 170 19.71 2.97 1.50
C ILE A 170 20.22 2.97 0.05
N GLY A 171 21.06 1.99 -0.27
CA GLY A 171 21.60 1.75 -1.60
C GLY A 171 21.84 0.26 -1.87
N ILE A 172 22.41 -0.05 -3.04
CA ILE A 172 22.73 -1.43 -3.43
C ILE A 172 23.99 -1.93 -2.68
N VAL A 173 24.99 -1.06 -2.55
CA VAL A 173 26.31 -1.39 -1.99
C VAL A 173 26.46 -0.75 -0.62
N ASN A 174 26.99 -1.50 0.35
CA ASN A 174 27.37 -0.96 1.64
C ASN A 174 28.57 -0.02 1.50
N ASP A 175 28.42 1.18 2.05
CA ASP A 175 29.49 2.17 2.11
C ASP A 175 29.27 3.00 3.40
N PRO A 176 29.54 2.37 4.58
CA PRO A 176 29.24 2.97 5.88
C PRO A 176 30.03 4.25 6.15
N GLU A 177 31.24 4.38 5.56
CA GLU A 177 32.07 5.57 5.65
C GLU A 177 31.36 6.81 5.08
N ASN A 178 30.57 6.63 4.02
CA ASN A 178 29.72 7.67 3.44
C ASN A 178 28.25 7.56 3.90
N GLY A 179 27.98 6.81 4.97
CA GLY A 179 26.66 6.68 5.56
C GLY A 179 25.65 5.91 4.70
N LYS A 180 26.09 5.06 3.76
CA LYS A 180 25.22 4.22 2.92
C LYS A 180 25.09 2.80 3.45
N LEU A 181 23.90 2.24 3.33
CA LEU A 181 23.56 0.89 3.79
C LEU A 181 22.91 0.05 2.70
N SER A 182 23.32 -1.21 2.61
CA SER A 182 22.73 -2.25 1.78
C SER A 182 21.88 -3.17 2.65
N ILE A 183 20.57 -3.15 2.40
CA ILE A 183 19.62 -3.97 3.15
C ILE A 183 19.84 -5.47 2.87
N GLN A 184 20.36 -5.83 1.70
CA GLN A 184 20.76 -7.21 1.41
C GLN A 184 21.85 -7.70 2.38
N GLU A 185 22.83 -6.85 2.70
CA GLU A 185 23.89 -7.21 3.66
C GLU A 185 23.37 -7.23 5.09
N GLU A 186 22.45 -6.34 5.46
CA GLU A 186 21.76 -6.39 6.75
C GLU A 186 20.96 -7.68 6.94
N MET A 187 20.20 -8.12 5.92
CA MET A 187 19.49 -9.41 5.94
C MET A 187 20.45 -10.58 6.13
N LYS A 188 21.63 -10.55 5.50
CA LYS A 188 22.67 -11.56 5.70
C LYS A 188 23.24 -11.53 7.12
N LEU A 189 23.52 -10.35 7.66
CA LEU A 189 24.05 -10.14 9.01
C LEU A 189 23.11 -10.72 10.07
N TYR A 190 21.81 -10.42 9.98
CA TYR A 190 20.78 -10.95 10.89
C TYR A 190 20.34 -12.37 10.55
N LYS A 191 20.87 -12.97 9.47
CA LYS A 191 20.54 -14.31 8.98
C LYS A 191 19.06 -14.48 8.58
N ASP A 192 18.41 -13.38 8.21
CA ASP A 192 17.01 -13.34 7.82
C ASP A 192 16.84 -13.80 6.36
N LYS A 193 16.62 -15.11 6.18
CA LYS A 193 16.33 -15.70 4.86
C LYS A 193 14.87 -15.54 4.44
N ARG A 194 13.99 -15.26 5.40
CA ARG A 194 12.55 -15.03 5.21
C ARG A 194 12.17 -13.74 5.89
N VAL A 195 11.60 -12.83 5.11
CA VAL A 195 11.09 -11.54 5.57
C VAL A 195 9.58 -11.55 5.45
N GLU A 196 8.90 -11.26 6.54
CA GLU A 196 7.43 -11.27 6.57
C GLU A 196 6.89 -10.01 5.88
N ILE A 197 7.41 -8.84 6.25
CA ILE A 197 7.06 -7.55 5.65
C ILE A 197 8.34 -6.81 5.22
N LEU A 198 8.37 -6.37 3.97
CA LEU A 198 9.31 -5.36 3.49
C LEU A 198 8.53 -4.09 3.11
N LYS A 199 8.61 -3.05 3.95
CA LYS A 199 8.11 -1.71 3.65
C LYS A 199 9.23 -0.85 3.06
N ILE A 200 8.97 -0.18 1.94
CA ILE A 200 9.95 0.67 1.24
C ILE A 200 9.32 2.01 0.87
N ASP A 201 9.99 3.08 1.29
CA ASP A 201 9.59 4.46 1.02
C ASP A 201 10.85 5.36 1.04
N ILE A 202 11.71 5.28 0.02
CA ILE A 202 13.10 5.78 0.09
C ILE A 202 13.45 6.77 -1.03
N GLU A 203 12.46 7.53 -1.50
CA GLU A 203 12.63 8.71 -2.34
C GLU A 203 13.48 8.46 -3.62
N GLY A 204 13.14 7.42 -4.38
CA GLY A 204 13.66 7.20 -5.73
C GLY A 204 14.68 6.06 -5.86
N ALA A 205 15.12 5.48 -4.75
CA ALA A 205 16.01 4.31 -4.77
C ALA A 205 15.26 2.97 -4.93
N GLU A 206 13.92 2.95 -4.96
CA GLU A 206 13.10 1.73 -4.94
C GLU A 206 13.32 0.86 -6.16
N LEU A 207 13.40 1.48 -7.35
CA LEU A 207 13.60 0.76 -8.63
C LEU A 207 14.92 -0.01 -8.68
N LYS A 208 15.90 0.41 -7.89
CA LYS A 208 17.25 -0.17 -7.82
C LYS A 208 17.35 -1.19 -6.69
N VAL A 209 16.81 -0.86 -5.51
CA VAL A 209 16.96 -1.66 -4.30
C VAL A 209 16.01 -2.86 -4.30
N LEU A 210 14.73 -2.66 -4.63
CA LEU A 210 13.73 -3.72 -4.47
C LEU A 210 14.03 -4.98 -5.30
N PRO A 211 14.46 -4.91 -6.57
CA PRO A 211 14.84 -6.10 -7.34
C PRO A 211 15.98 -6.92 -6.71
N GLU A 212 16.94 -6.27 -6.05
CA GLU A 212 18.04 -6.97 -5.39
C GLU A 212 17.54 -7.68 -4.11
N LEU A 213 16.64 -7.05 -3.36
CA LEU A 213 16.11 -7.63 -2.12
C LEU A 213 15.26 -8.87 -2.35
N ILE A 214 14.41 -8.87 -3.39
CA ILE A 214 13.59 -10.05 -3.71
C ILE A 214 14.43 -11.25 -4.18
N ASN A 215 15.64 -11.01 -4.68
CA ASN A 215 16.59 -12.07 -5.04
C ASN A 215 17.41 -12.53 -3.82
N ALA A 216 17.60 -11.66 -2.83
CA ALA A 216 18.40 -11.93 -1.64
C ALA A 216 17.67 -12.78 -0.59
N ALA A 217 16.36 -12.57 -0.42
CA ALA A 217 15.56 -13.24 0.60
C ALA A 217 14.16 -13.56 0.08
N ARG A 218 13.49 -14.52 0.72
CA ARG A 218 12.07 -14.78 0.47
C ARG A 218 11.24 -13.75 1.22
N ILE A 219 10.57 -12.87 0.49
CA ILE A 219 9.73 -11.81 1.07
C ILE A 219 8.26 -12.23 0.93
N CYS A 220 7.49 -12.14 2.02
CA CYS A 220 6.09 -12.57 2.01
C CYS A 220 5.17 -11.46 1.51
N GLN A 221 5.35 -10.22 2.00
CA GLN A 221 4.61 -9.05 1.54
C GLN A 221 5.55 -7.87 1.31
N ILE A 222 5.37 -7.19 0.17
CA ILE A 222 6.12 -6.00 -0.20
C ILE A 222 5.14 -4.83 -0.18
N LEU A 223 5.46 -3.81 0.61
CA LEU A 223 4.69 -2.57 0.76
C LEU A 223 5.57 -1.44 0.26
N VAL A 224 5.36 -0.97 -0.97
CA VAL A 224 6.29 -0.02 -1.60
C VAL A 224 5.55 1.20 -2.11
N GLU A 225 6.09 2.37 -1.79
CA GLU A 225 5.80 3.61 -2.49
C GLU A 225 6.83 3.82 -3.59
N ILE A 226 6.38 4.02 -4.83
CA ILE A 226 7.29 4.08 -5.97
C ILE A 226 7.40 5.51 -6.47
N HIS A 227 8.54 6.14 -6.14
CA HIS A 227 8.90 7.48 -6.59
C HIS A 227 9.53 7.45 -7.99
N ALA A 228 8.71 7.23 -9.02
CA ALA A 228 9.20 7.10 -10.38
C ALA A 228 8.20 7.57 -11.45
N ASP A 229 8.68 7.72 -12.69
CA ASP A 229 7.80 7.90 -13.83
C ASP A 229 6.93 6.65 -14.08
N PRO A 230 5.69 6.81 -14.59
CA PRO A 230 4.73 5.72 -14.79
C PRO A 230 5.28 4.48 -15.52
N HIS A 231 6.10 4.67 -16.58
CA HIS A 231 6.66 3.56 -17.33
C HIS A 231 7.65 2.72 -16.49
N LEU A 232 8.42 3.36 -15.61
CA LEU A 232 9.35 2.69 -14.70
C LEU A 232 8.62 1.95 -13.57
N VAL A 233 7.50 2.49 -13.09
CA VAL A 233 6.59 1.80 -12.17
C VAL A 233 6.16 0.46 -12.79
N LEU A 234 5.66 0.49 -14.03
CA LEU A 234 5.23 -0.73 -14.71
C LEU A 234 6.38 -1.72 -14.98
N ASP A 235 7.58 -1.23 -15.28
CA ASP A 235 8.75 -2.10 -15.44
C ASP A 235 9.14 -2.77 -14.12
N LEU A 236 9.07 -2.07 -12.99
CA LEU A 236 9.27 -2.66 -11.66
C LEU A 236 8.18 -3.70 -11.36
N MET A 237 6.91 -3.40 -11.62
CA MET A 237 5.80 -4.34 -11.41
C MET A 237 5.99 -5.64 -12.23
N LYS A 238 6.44 -5.53 -13.48
CA LYS A 238 6.78 -6.71 -14.30
C LYS A 238 7.90 -7.54 -13.68
N LYS A 239 8.92 -6.91 -13.10
CA LYS A 239 10.01 -7.63 -12.40
C LYS A 239 9.46 -8.36 -11.17
N LEU A 240 8.60 -7.72 -10.38
CA LEU A 240 7.94 -8.35 -9.23
C LEU A 240 7.06 -9.54 -9.66
N ALA A 241 6.26 -9.38 -10.71
CA ALA A 241 5.43 -10.47 -11.24
C ALA A 241 6.26 -11.66 -11.72
N LYS A 242 7.39 -11.42 -12.40
CA LYS A 242 8.37 -12.46 -12.79
C LYS A 242 9.01 -13.14 -11.58
N GLY A 243 9.23 -12.40 -10.49
CA GLY A 243 9.66 -12.93 -9.19
C GLY A 243 8.58 -13.72 -8.43
N GLY A 244 7.38 -13.89 -9.00
CA GLY A 244 6.29 -14.66 -8.41
C GLY A 244 5.37 -13.85 -7.49
N TYR A 245 5.58 -12.55 -7.35
CA TYR A 245 4.69 -11.69 -6.56
C TYR A 245 3.38 -11.40 -7.32
N ARG A 246 2.33 -11.09 -6.56
CA ARG A 246 1.00 -10.76 -7.07
C ARG A 246 0.49 -9.52 -6.36
N LEU A 247 -0.16 -8.63 -7.10
CA LEU A 247 -0.74 -7.42 -6.53
C LEU A 247 -1.94 -7.79 -5.65
N PHE A 248 -1.97 -7.37 -4.39
CA PHE A 248 -3.13 -7.59 -3.50
C PHE A 248 -3.88 -6.29 -3.16
N SER A 249 -3.19 -5.15 -3.23
CA SER A 249 -3.75 -3.82 -3.00
C SER A 249 -2.87 -2.77 -3.66
N TYR A 250 -3.47 -1.65 -4.05
CA TYR A 250 -2.79 -0.43 -4.47
C TYR A 250 -3.68 0.77 -4.16
N GLU A 251 -3.08 1.94 -4.04
CA GLU A 251 -3.81 3.18 -3.83
C GLU A 251 -3.19 4.32 -4.62
N ILE A 252 -3.99 5.37 -4.80
CA ILE A 252 -3.54 6.57 -5.47
C ILE A 252 -2.76 7.40 -4.47
N ASN A 253 -1.56 7.83 -4.86
CA ASN A 253 -0.75 8.72 -4.03
C ASN A 253 -1.27 10.16 -4.19
N GLU A 254 -1.57 10.79 -3.05
CA GLU A 254 -2.13 12.14 -2.96
C GLU A 254 -1.23 13.20 -3.65
N GLN A 255 0.10 13.03 -3.63
CA GLN A 255 1.04 13.99 -4.21
C GLN A 255 0.91 14.18 -5.74
N TYR A 256 0.41 13.16 -6.46
CA TYR A 256 0.23 13.24 -7.91
C TYR A 256 -1.19 13.59 -8.33
N ASN A 257 -2.09 13.71 -7.37
CA ASN A 257 -3.46 14.13 -7.55
C ASN A 257 -3.63 15.60 -7.17
N VAL A 258 -3.12 16.48 -8.02
CA VAL A 258 -3.90 17.69 -8.32
C VAL A 258 -5.06 17.23 -9.20
N LEU A 259 -5.99 16.45 -8.63
CA LEU A 259 -7.32 16.43 -9.17
C LEU A 259 -7.81 17.89 -9.05
N PRO A 260 -8.53 18.44 -10.04
CA PRO A 260 -9.10 19.78 -9.97
C PRO A 260 -10.26 19.86 -8.95
N PHE A 261 -10.09 19.27 -7.77
CA PHE A 261 -11.00 19.35 -6.64
C PHE A 261 -10.80 20.63 -5.80
N GLU A 262 -9.70 21.37 -5.99
CA GLU A 262 -9.56 22.72 -5.40
C GLU A 262 -10.72 23.64 -5.78
N ASN A 263 -11.35 23.45 -6.95
CA ASN A 263 -12.52 24.23 -7.37
C ASN A 263 -13.86 23.78 -6.74
N TYR A 264 -13.91 22.67 -5.99
CA TYR A 264 -15.15 22.16 -5.38
C TYR A 264 -15.28 22.51 -3.89
N LEU A 265 -14.18 22.79 -3.19
CA LEU A 265 -14.21 23.16 -1.77
C LEU A 265 -14.40 24.67 -1.53
N GLU A 266 -14.28 25.52 -2.55
CA GLU A 266 -14.62 26.94 -2.45
C GLU A 266 -16.14 27.21 -2.41
N ASN A 267 -16.98 26.18 -2.58
CA ASN A 267 -18.44 26.27 -2.57
C ASN A 267 -19.13 25.38 -1.51
N LEU A 268 -18.40 24.98 -0.46
CA LEU A 268 -18.94 24.37 0.76
C LEU A 268 -18.74 25.30 1.96
#